data_AF-A0A0J8RG28-F1
#
_entry.id   AF-A0A0J8RG28-F1
#
_cell.length_a   1.000
_cell.length_b   1.000
_cell.length_c   1.000
_cell.angle_alpha   90.00
_cell.angle_beta   90.00
_cell.angle_gamma   90.00
#
_symmetry.space_group_name_H-M   'P 1'
#
loop_
_entity.id
_entity.type
_entity.pdbx_description
1 polymer ?
#
loop_
_entity_poly.entity_id
_entity_poly.type
_entity_poly.pdbx_seq_one_letter_code
_entity_poly.pdbx_strand_id
1 'polypeptide(L)' 'MAGKHPIQVPPGRPLYKFAATALGASMWFFLFYRAKKDGPALLGLKHPWDH' A
#
# COMPACT_ATOMS: atom_id res chain seq x y z
N MET A 1 13.47 -32.58 -4.70
CA MET A 1 14.84 -32.07 -4.91
C MET A 1 14.71 -30.74 -5.65
N ALA A 2 15.04 -29.60 -5.04
CA ALA A 2 14.97 -28.32 -5.75
C ALA A 2 15.94 -28.34 -6.95
N GLY A 3 15.42 -28.11 -8.16
CA GLY A 3 16.21 -28.08 -9.39
C GLY A 3 17.29 -27.00 -9.32
N LYS A 4 18.50 -27.32 -9.78
CA LYS A 4 19.63 -26.39 -9.83
C LYS A 4 19.36 -25.28 -10.86
N HIS A 5 18.60 -24.27 -10.46
CA HIS A 5 18.47 -23.03 -11.23
C HIS A 5 19.80 -22.27 -11.19
N PRO A 6 20.24 -21.68 -12.32
CA PRO A 6 21.51 -20.95 -12.41
C PRO A 6 21.52 -19.65 -11.59
N ILE A 7 20.36 -19.19 -11.11
CA ILE A 7 20.20 -17.95 -10.35
C ILE A 7 19.98 -18.32 -8.88
N GLN A 8 20.97 -18.01 -8.05
CA GLN A 8 20.88 -18.14 -6.60
C GLN A 8 20.49 -16.78 -6.02
N VAL A 9 19.25 -16.66 -5.54
CA VAL A 9 18.81 -15.47 -4.82
C VAL A 9 19.24 -15.60 -3.36
N PRO A 10 20.12 -14.73 -2.85
CA PRO A 10 20.53 -14.79 -1.45
C PRO A 10 19.32 -14.51 -0.55
N PRO A 11 19.18 -15.22 0.59
CA PRO A 11 18.09 -14.97 1.51
C PRO A 11 18.20 -13.55 2.09
N GLY A 12 17.31 -12.66 1.63
CA GLY A 12 17.22 -11.30 2.15
C GLY A 12 16.81 -11.28 3.63
N ARG A 13 17.38 -10.35 4.40
CA ARG A 13 17.16 -10.23 5.85
C ARG A 13 15.66 -10.03 6.14
N PRO A 14 15.06 -10.77 7.10
CA PRO A 14 13.61 -10.71 7.34
C PRO A 14 13.09 -9.29 7.65
N LEU A 15 13.90 -8.48 8.33
CA LEU A 15 13.57 -7.08 8.65
C LEU A 15 13.21 -6.26 7.41
N TYR A 16 13.92 -6.42 6.29
CA TYR A 16 13.60 -5.66 5.08
C TYR A 16 12.26 -6.07 4.48
N LYS A 17 11.88 -7.34 4.60
CA LYS A 17 10.57 -7.83 4.15
C LYS A 17 9.45 -7.22 5.00
N PHE A 18 9.60 -7.22 6.32
CA PHE A 18 8.62 -6.63 7.23
C PHE A 18 8.50 -5.12 7.03
N ALA A 19 9.62 -4.41 6.92
CA ALA A 19 9.62 -2.97 6.67
C ALA A 19 8.95 -2.63 5.33
N ALA A 20 9.25 -3.38 4.26
CA ALA A 20 8.62 -3.19 2.95
C ALA A 20 7.09 -3.40 3.03
N THR A 21 6.64 -4.46 3.70
CA THR A 21 5.21 -4.72 3.90
C THR A 21 4.54 -3.65 4.76
N ALA A 22 5.16 -3.24 5.87
CA ALA A 22 4.61 -2.22 6.76
C ALA A 22 4.47 -0.86 6.04
N LEU A 23 5.47 -0.46 5.27
CA LEU A 23 5.43 0.76 4.46
C LEU A 23 4.35 0.68 3.38
N GLY A 24 4.28 -0.42 2.63
CA GLY A 24 3.23 -0.63 1.62
C GLY A 24 1.82 -0.64 2.22
N ALA A 25 1.64 -1.31 3.36
CA ALA A 25 0.38 -1.32 4.09
C ALA A 25 0.00 0.10 4.58
N SER A 26 0.96 0.87 5.10
CA SER A 26 0.72 2.24 5.55
C SER A 26 0.32 3.18 4.41
N MET A 27 0.91 3.02 3.23
CA MET A 27 0.57 3.78 2.02
C MET A 27 -0.89 3.51 1.60
N TRP A 28 -1.26 2.23 1.48
CA TRP A 28 -2.64 1.86 1.11
C TRP A 28 -3.65 2.25 2.18
N PHE A 29 -3.30 2.06 3.45
CA PHE A 29 -4.12 2.54 4.57
C PHE A 29 -4.39 4.04 4.47
N PHE A 30 -3.36 4.83 4.19
CA PHE A 30 -3.50 6.28 4.02
C PHE A 30 -4.43 6.62 2.85
N LEU A 31 -4.28 5.96 1.70
CA LEU A 31 -5.14 6.18 0.54
C LEU A 31 -6.61 5.85 0.85
N PHE A 32 -6.90 4.71 1.49
CA PHE A 32 -8.27 4.35 1.85
C PHE A 32 -8.85 5.23 2.94
N TYR A 33 -8.03 5.64 3.91
CA TYR A 33 -8.43 6.60 4.93
C TYR A 33 -8.82 7.94 4.32
N ARG A 34 -7.98 8.46 3.40
CA ARG A 34 -8.25 9.71 2.70
C ARG A 34 -9.44 9.58 1.75
N ALA A 35 -9.59 8.45 1.06
CA ALA A 35 -10.75 8.15 0.23
C ALA A 35 -12.06 8.09 1.05
N LYS A 36 -12.02 7.64 2.31
CA LYS A 36 -13.20 7.69 3.18
C LYS A 36 -13.56 9.11 3.61
N LYS A 37 -12.55 9.92 3.94
CA LYS A 37 -12.75 11.29 4.45
C LYS A 37 -13.10 12.29 3.35
N ASP A 38 -12.34 12.24 2.26
CA ASP A 38 -12.45 13.17 1.14
C ASP A 38 -13.24 12.56 -0.03
N GLY A 39 -13.65 11.29 0.07
CA GLY A 39 -14.43 10.60 -0.96
C GLY A 39 -15.68 11.33 -1.41
N PRO A 40 -16.52 11.90 -0.52
CA PRO A 40 -17.69 12.66 -0.95
C PRO A 40 -17.35 13.91 -1.76
N ALA A 41 -16.21 14.56 -1.47
CA ALA A 41 -15.72 15.74 -2.18
C ALA A 41 -15.02 15.38 -3.50
N LEU A 42 -14.26 14.29 -3.52
CA LEU A 42 -13.54 13.80 -4.71
C LEU A 42 -14.48 13.11 -5.72
N LEU A 43 -15.56 12.48 -5.26
CA LEU A 43 -16.59 11.85 -6.10
C LEU A 43 -17.72 12.82 -6.50
N GLY A 44 -17.63 14.11 -6.14
CA GLY A 44 -18.61 15.13 -6.53
C GLY A 44 -19.99 14.98 -5.90
N LEU A 45 -20.13 14.18 -4.83
CA LEU A 45 -21.39 13.92 -4.14
C LEU A 45 -21.77 15.03 -3.14
N LYS A 46 -20.84 15.92 -2.80
CA LYS A 46 -21.09 17.15 -2.04
C LYS A 46 -20.26 18.28 -2.61
N HIS A 47 -20.94 19.38 -2.96
CA HIS A 47 -20.28 20.61 -3.38
C HIS A 47 -19.89 21.42 -2.13
N PRO A 48 -18.66 21.95 -2.02
CA PRO A 48 -18.22 22.64 -0.82
C PRO A 48 -18.91 24.00 -0.56
N TRP A 49 -19.84 24.40 -1.42
CA TRP A 49 -20.62 25.63 -1.30
C TRP A 49 -22.15 25.44 -1.42
N ASP A 50 -22.65 24.22 -1.21
CA ASP A 50 -24.08 24.03 -0.89
C ASP A 50 -24.31 24.42 0.58
N HIS A 51 -24.55 25.72 0.79
CA HIS A 51 -25.09 26.29 2.03
C HIS A 51 -26.57 26.60 1.86
#